data_AF-A0A285QRR4-F1
#
_entry.id   AF-A0A285QRR4-F1
#
_cell.length_a   1.000
_cell.length_b   1.000
_cell.length_c   1.000
_cell.angle_alpha   90.00
_cell.angle_beta   90.00
_cell.angle_gamma   90.00
#
_symmetry.space_group_name_H-M   'P 1'
#
loop_
_entity.id
_entity.type
_entity.pdbx_description
1 polymer ?
#
loop_
_entity_poly.entity_id
_entity_poly.type
_entity_poly.pdbx_seq_one_letter_code
_entity_poly.pdbx_strand_id
1 'polypeptide(L)'
;MTTTRNRNLIPRETAVRRLADVLSDRTEYLVTIPPGVGQALAAGLDLVGHWTAYLDVGAPEVLVTSDLTTFRGTHMLVPTGGVVTIPKTVHHRAVSRLVRQRIPADGSRDVLLITDRSGGPTYWPLLLVDAVDRVDPVLAAQLRAHGTPADS
;
A
#
# COMPACT_ATOMS: atom_id res chain seq x y z
N MET A 1 25.33 -9.74 7.59
CA MET A 1 25.02 -8.89 6.41
C MET A 1 24.20 -7.71 6.90
N THR A 2 24.76 -6.52 6.83
CA THR A 2 24.08 -5.28 7.26
C THR A 2 23.27 -4.76 6.09
N THR A 3 21.96 -5.03 6.07
CA THR A 3 21.04 -4.46 5.09
C THR A 3 21.02 -2.95 5.28
N THR A 4 21.43 -2.20 4.26
CA THR A 4 21.40 -0.74 4.23
C THR A 4 19.97 -0.28 4.52
N ARG A 5 19.78 0.41 5.65
CA ARG A 5 18.48 0.93 6.11
C ARG A 5 18.05 2.06 5.17
N ASN A 6 17.30 1.72 4.13
CA ASN A 6 16.78 2.71 3.19
C ASN A 6 15.54 3.39 3.81
N ARG A 7 15.78 4.45 4.60
CA ARG A 7 14.77 5.48 4.87
C ARG A 7 14.96 6.52 3.78
N ASN A 8 14.06 6.54 2.81
CA ASN A 8 14.19 7.47 1.70
C ASN A 8 12.89 8.26 1.57
N LEU A 9 12.96 9.56 1.84
CA LEU A 9 11.93 10.49 1.41
C LEU A 9 12.15 10.70 -0.09
N ILE A 10 11.14 10.43 -0.88
CA ILE A 10 11.18 10.67 -2.33
C ILE A 10 10.08 11.65 -2.72
N PRO A 11 10.25 12.42 -3.80
CA PRO A 11 9.17 13.25 -4.31
C PRO A 11 7.92 12.40 -4.59
N ARG A 12 6.75 12.92 -4.23
CA ARG A 12 5.46 12.25 -4.42
C ARG A 12 5.30 11.74 -5.86
N GLU A 13 5.64 12.57 -6.84
CA GLU A 13 5.55 12.20 -8.26
C GLU A 13 6.40 10.96 -8.61
N THR A 14 7.56 10.82 -7.96
CA THR A 14 8.42 9.63 -8.14
C THR A 14 7.77 8.39 -7.55
N ALA A 15 7.13 8.50 -6.38
CA ALA A 15 6.36 7.40 -5.80
C ALA A 15 5.18 7.00 -6.69
N VAL A 16 4.42 7.98 -7.18
CA VAL A 16 3.30 7.77 -8.11
C VAL A 16 3.77 7.04 -9.38
N ARG A 17 4.88 7.45 -9.98
CA ARG A 17 5.45 6.77 -11.16
C ARG A 17 5.78 5.31 -10.86
N ARG A 18 6.48 5.04 -9.76
CA ARG A 18 6.84 3.66 -9.38
C ARG A 18 5.61 2.77 -9.14
N LEU A 19 4.58 3.30 -8.48
CA LEU A 19 3.34 2.55 -8.26
C LEU A 19 2.58 2.32 -9.58
N ALA A 20 2.61 3.26 -10.52
CA ALA A 20 2.04 3.09 -11.85
C ALA A 20 2.77 2.01 -12.66
N ASP A 21 4.11 1.96 -12.55
CA ASP A 21 4.92 0.89 -13.15
C ASP A 21 4.51 -0.49 -12.58
N VAL A 22 4.37 -0.59 -11.24
CA VAL A 22 3.90 -1.82 -10.57
C VAL A 22 2.49 -2.23 -11.02
N LEU A 23 1.56 -1.27 -11.14
CA LEU A 23 0.21 -1.52 -11.65
C LEU A 23 0.22 -2.06 -13.09
N SER A 24 1.13 -1.55 -13.93
CA SER A 24 1.25 -1.94 -15.34
C SER A 24 1.90 -3.31 -15.49
N ASP A 25 2.97 -3.57 -14.76
CA ASP A 25 3.75 -4.81 -14.84
C ASP A 25 3.07 -5.99 -14.15
N ARG A 26 2.21 -5.72 -13.15
CA ARG A 26 1.46 -6.73 -12.37
C ARG A 26 2.36 -7.78 -11.70
N THR A 27 3.60 -7.39 -11.39
CA THR A 27 4.63 -8.25 -10.78
C THR A 27 4.58 -8.24 -9.25
N GLU A 28 3.90 -7.26 -8.65
CA GLU A 28 3.76 -7.12 -7.20
C GLU A 28 2.27 -7.03 -6.80
N TYR A 29 1.97 -7.46 -5.58
CA TYR A 29 0.72 -7.13 -4.90
C TYR A 29 0.80 -5.70 -4.35
N LEU A 30 -0.27 -4.93 -4.50
CA LEU A 30 -0.47 -3.61 -3.93
C LEU A 30 -1.48 -3.69 -2.79
N VAL A 31 -1.01 -3.57 -1.56
CA VAL A 31 -1.85 -3.59 -0.35
C VAL A 31 -2.10 -2.16 0.12
N THR A 32 -3.35 -1.73 0.22
CA THR A 32 -3.65 -0.40 0.76
C THR A 32 -3.44 -0.34 2.27
N ILE A 33 -3.00 0.80 2.78
CA ILE A 33 -2.87 1.07 4.21
C ILE A 33 -3.80 2.23 4.57
N PRO A 34 -4.94 1.96 5.22
CA PRO A 34 -5.77 3.00 5.80
C PRO A 34 -5.04 3.66 7.00
N PRO A 35 -5.26 4.98 7.23
CA PRO A 35 -4.78 5.64 8.44
C PRO A 35 -5.21 4.89 9.70
N GLY A 36 -4.29 4.75 10.66
CA GLY A 36 -4.54 4.05 11.94
C GLY A 36 -4.44 2.52 11.90
N VAL A 37 -4.33 1.90 10.72
CA VAL A 37 -4.26 0.42 10.58
C VAL A 37 -2.81 -0.09 10.54
N GLY A 38 -1.83 0.79 10.28
CA GLY A 38 -0.42 0.42 10.13
C GLY A 38 0.15 -0.44 11.27
N GLN A 39 -0.16 -0.14 12.54
CA GLN A 39 0.33 -0.95 13.66
C GLN A 39 -0.15 -2.40 13.61
N ALA A 40 -1.41 -2.62 13.23
CA ALA A 40 -1.98 -3.96 13.11
C ALA A 40 -1.34 -4.74 11.94
N LEU A 41 -0.94 -4.05 10.87
CA LEU A 41 -0.25 -4.65 9.73
C LEU A 41 1.19 -5.03 10.02
N ALA A 42 1.86 -4.30 10.90
CA ALA A 42 3.28 -4.46 11.16
C ALA A 42 3.66 -5.89 11.60
N ALA A 43 2.79 -6.59 12.34
CA ALA A 43 3.04 -8.00 12.70
C ALA A 43 3.00 -8.94 11.49
N GLY A 44 2.13 -8.66 10.50
CA GLY A 44 2.04 -9.46 9.28
C GLY A 44 3.19 -9.19 8.30
N LEU A 45 3.69 -7.95 8.25
CA LEU A 45 4.79 -7.56 7.36
C LEU A 45 6.10 -8.29 7.70
N ASP A 46 6.34 -8.58 8.98
CA ASP A 46 7.49 -9.38 9.43
C ASP A 46 7.46 -10.80 8.84
N LEU A 47 6.26 -11.38 8.70
CA LEU A 47 6.05 -12.73 8.15
C LEU A 47 6.15 -12.79 6.62
N VAL A 48 6.00 -11.65 5.94
CA VAL A 48 6.05 -11.54 4.47
C VAL A 48 7.51 -11.49 3.97
N GLY A 49 8.43 -10.96 4.79
CA GLY A 49 9.88 -10.96 4.52
C GLY A 49 10.35 -9.95 3.48
N HIS A 50 9.62 -9.79 2.37
CA HIS A 50 9.95 -8.84 1.30
C HIS A 50 8.76 -7.94 0.99
N TRP A 51 8.89 -6.65 1.31
CA TRP A 51 7.87 -5.64 1.07
C TRP A 51 8.50 -4.25 1.01
N THR A 52 7.79 -3.31 0.37
CA THR A 52 8.13 -1.88 0.37
C THR A 52 6.89 -1.06 0.67
N ALA A 53 6.91 -0.25 1.73
CA ALA A 53 5.85 0.68 2.06
C ALA A 53 6.13 2.07 1.49
N TYR A 54 5.10 2.68 0.93
CA TYR A 54 5.01 4.06 0.49
C TYR A 54 4.01 4.76 1.40
N LEU A 55 4.51 5.49 2.39
CA LEU A 55 3.70 6.13 3.43
C LEU A 55 3.49 7.61 3.09
N ASP A 56 2.22 8.01 3.09
CA ASP A 56 1.75 9.30 2.62
C ASP A 56 0.92 10.01 3.70
N VAL A 57 1.14 11.32 3.82
CA VAL A 57 0.43 12.25 4.72
C VAL A 57 -0.12 13.47 3.97
N GLY A 58 -0.09 13.45 2.63
CA GLY A 58 -0.45 14.60 1.79
C GLY A 58 0.69 15.61 1.60
N ALA A 59 1.93 15.24 1.96
CA ALA A 59 3.10 16.09 1.76
C ALA A 59 3.67 15.94 0.33
N PRO A 60 4.51 16.90 -0.14
CA PRO A 60 5.23 16.78 -1.41
C PRO A 60 6.20 15.59 -1.48
N GLU A 61 6.57 15.03 -0.34
CA GLU A 61 7.45 13.86 -0.22
C GLU A 61 6.72 12.68 0.41
N VAL A 62 7.08 11.48 -0.04
CA VAL A 62 6.54 10.20 0.42
C VAL A 62 7.67 9.42 1.07
N LEU A 63 7.42 8.88 2.26
CA LEU A 63 8.37 8.03 2.94
C LEU A 63 8.32 6.62 2.35
N VAL A 64 9.45 6.17 1.80
CA VAL A 64 9.63 4.81 1.32
C VAL A 64 10.48 4.04 2.32
N THR A 65 9.99 2.87 2.73
CA THR A 65 10.71 2.01 3.67
C THR A 65 10.37 0.54 3.50
N SER A 66 11.35 -0.33 3.75
CA SER A 66 11.20 -1.77 3.95
C SER A 66 11.63 -2.19 5.37
N ASP A 67 11.84 -1.21 6.26
CA ASP A 67 12.30 -1.40 7.63
C ASP A 67 11.10 -1.35 8.59
N LEU A 68 10.88 -2.46 9.30
CA LEU A 68 9.72 -2.62 10.18
C LEU A 68 9.72 -1.61 11.34
N THR A 69 10.90 -1.27 11.85
CA THR A 69 11.04 -0.27 12.93
C THR A 69 10.61 1.11 12.45
N THR A 70 11.03 1.52 11.25
CA THR A 70 10.63 2.78 10.63
C THR A 70 9.12 2.80 10.37
N PHE A 71 8.58 1.74 9.77
CA PHE A 71 7.14 1.62 9.51
C PHE A 71 6.31 1.77 10.79
N ARG A 72 6.66 1.03 11.86
CA ARG A 72 6.00 1.16 13.16
C ARG A 72 6.15 2.55 13.76
N GLY A 73 7.36 3.12 13.73
CA GLY A 73 7.61 4.46 14.28
C GLY A 73 6.77 5.52 13.60
N THR A 74 6.69 5.50 12.27
CA THR A 74 5.89 6.47 11.50
C THR A 74 4.41 6.38 11.85
N HIS A 75 3.84 5.18 11.91
CA HIS A 75 2.43 4.98 12.27
C HIS A 75 2.13 5.27 13.76
N MET A 76 3.12 5.33 14.64
CA MET A 76 2.94 5.79 16.03
C MET A 76 2.91 7.31 16.13
N LEU A 77 3.69 8.00 15.29
CA LEU A 77 3.87 9.45 15.37
C LEU A 77 2.77 10.20 14.62
N VAL A 78 2.35 9.69 13.46
CA VAL A 78 1.40 10.37 12.57
C VAL A 78 0.42 9.35 11.98
N PRO A 79 -0.90 9.65 11.95
CA PRO A 79 -1.87 8.88 11.19
C PRO A 79 -1.51 8.94 9.70
N THR A 80 -0.87 7.88 9.22
CA THR A 80 -0.30 7.79 7.87
C THR A 80 -1.09 6.77 7.08
N GLY A 81 -1.51 7.16 5.88
CA GLY A 81 -2.05 6.24 4.87
C GLY A 81 -0.91 5.78 3.96
N GLY A 82 -1.19 4.86 3.04
CA GLY A 82 -0.18 4.47 2.07
C GLY A 82 -0.47 3.20 1.31
N VAL A 83 0.57 2.70 0.65
CA VAL A 83 0.53 1.47 -0.13
C VAL A 83 1.75 0.64 0.23
N VAL A 84 1.56 -0.65 0.47
CA VAL A 84 2.66 -1.63 0.55
C VAL A 84 2.69 -2.41 -0.75
N THR A 85 3.86 -2.50 -1.37
CA THR A 85 4.11 -3.42 -2.46
C THR A 85 4.79 -4.69 -1.96
N ILE A 86 4.39 -5.84 -2.48
CA ILE A 86 4.93 -7.16 -2.12
C ILE A 86 5.16 -7.94 -3.42
N PRO A 87 6.39 -8.34 -3.76
CA PRO A 87 6.65 -9.14 -4.95
C PRO A 87 5.78 -10.41 -4.98
N LYS A 88 5.22 -10.77 -6.15
CA LYS A 88 4.44 -12.01 -6.29
C LYS A 88 5.27 -13.30 -6.15
N THR A 89 6.60 -13.18 -6.07
CA THR A 89 7.50 -14.26 -5.67
C THR A 89 7.33 -14.64 -4.19
N VAL A 90 6.77 -13.76 -3.36
CA VAL A 90 6.34 -14.09 -2.00
C VAL A 90 5.11 -14.99 -2.04
N HIS A 91 5.12 -16.07 -1.26
CA HIS A 91 4.03 -17.04 -1.24
C HIS A 91 2.68 -16.39 -0.87
N HIS A 92 1.68 -16.49 -1.76
CA HIS A 92 0.36 -15.86 -1.62
C HIS A 92 -0.32 -16.09 -0.24
N ARG A 93 -0.10 -17.25 0.40
CA ARG A 93 -0.58 -17.54 1.77
C ARG A 93 -0.08 -16.54 2.83
N ALA A 94 1.16 -16.05 2.73
CA ALA A 94 1.69 -15.05 3.65
C ALA A 94 0.95 -13.71 3.48
N VAL A 95 0.77 -13.29 2.22
CA VAL A 95 0.02 -12.08 1.88
C VAL A 95 -1.45 -12.20 2.28
N SER A 96 -2.07 -13.37 2.06
CA SER A 96 -3.45 -13.66 2.44
C SER A 96 -3.66 -13.53 3.95
N ARG A 97 -2.68 -13.95 4.77
CA ARG A 97 -2.70 -13.75 6.23
C ARG A 97 -2.53 -12.29 6.62
N LEU A 98 -1.67 -11.54 5.92
CA LEU A 98 -1.48 -10.09 6.14
C LEU A 98 -2.80 -9.33 5.94
N VAL A 99 -3.47 -9.54 4.81
CA VAL A 99 -4.72 -8.82 4.47
C VAL A 99 -5.98 -9.48 5.02
N ARG A 100 -5.87 -10.66 5.63
CA ARG A 100 -6.99 -11.48 6.14
C ARG A 100 -8.05 -11.79 5.07
N GLN A 101 -7.62 -11.97 3.83
CA GLN A 101 -8.49 -12.26 2.69
C GLN A 101 -7.94 -13.41 1.87
N ARG A 102 -8.82 -14.18 1.22
CA ARG A 102 -8.41 -15.22 0.29
C ARG A 102 -7.84 -14.59 -0.98
N ILE A 103 -6.57 -14.88 -1.26
CA ILE A 103 -5.90 -14.51 -2.51
C ILE A 103 -5.86 -15.74 -3.42
N PRO A 104 -6.39 -15.66 -4.66
CA PRO A 104 -6.27 -16.72 -5.64
C PRO A 104 -4.81 -17.11 -5.90
N ALA A 105 -4.55 -18.40 -6.10
CA ALA A 105 -3.19 -18.89 -6.39
C ALA A 105 -2.73 -18.57 -7.83
N ASP A 106 -3.67 -18.22 -8.72
CA ASP A 106 -3.41 -17.88 -10.12
C ASP A 106 -2.77 -16.48 -10.30
N GLY A 107 -2.61 -15.72 -9.22
CA GLY A 107 -1.99 -14.39 -9.27
C GLY A 107 -2.83 -13.33 -9.98
N SER A 108 -4.11 -13.58 -10.23
CA SER A 108 -5.05 -12.68 -10.92
C SER A 108 -5.39 -11.39 -10.17
N ARG A 109 -5.07 -11.33 -8.87
CA ARG A 109 -5.28 -10.13 -8.03
C ARG A 109 -3.99 -9.35 -7.87
N ASP A 110 -4.05 -8.09 -8.27
CA ASP A 110 -2.94 -7.14 -8.16
C ASP A 110 -3.13 -6.18 -6.98
N VAL A 111 -4.33 -5.64 -6.81
CA VAL A 111 -4.66 -4.69 -5.73
C VAL A 111 -5.48 -5.38 -4.64
N LEU A 112 -5.02 -5.24 -3.40
CA LEU A 112 -5.59 -5.84 -2.19
C LEU A 112 -5.99 -4.72 -1.23
N LEU A 113 -7.30 -4.54 -1.08
CA LEU A 113 -7.84 -3.54 -0.17
C LEU A 113 -7.90 -4.11 1.23
N ILE A 114 -7.37 -3.41 2.22
CA ILE A 114 -7.73 -3.74 3.61
C ILE A 114 -9.18 -3.34 3.81
N THR A 115 -10.01 -4.33 4.12
CA THR A 115 -11.43 -4.15 4.43
C THR A 115 -11.62 -3.97 5.92
N ASP A 116 -12.67 -3.24 6.30
CA ASP A 116 -13.10 -3.14 7.68
C ASP A 116 -13.74 -4.46 8.16
N ARG A 117 -14.24 -4.47 9.40
CA ARG A 117 -14.90 -5.65 9.99
C ARG A 117 -16.21 -6.04 9.29
N SER A 118 -16.82 -5.14 8.53
CA SER A 118 -18.02 -5.39 7.73
C SER A 118 -17.70 -5.93 6.33
N GLY A 119 -16.42 -6.02 5.96
CA GLY A 119 -15.98 -6.40 4.62
C GLY A 119 -16.02 -5.25 3.62
N GLY A 120 -16.30 -4.02 4.07
CA GLY A 120 -16.31 -2.82 3.24
C GLY A 120 -14.90 -2.34 2.92
N PRO A 121 -14.59 -1.97 1.66
CA PRO A 121 -13.33 -1.33 1.32
C PRO A 121 -13.26 0.03 2.01
N THR A 122 -12.29 0.21 2.90
CA THR A 122 -12.33 1.31 3.86
C THR A 122 -11.66 2.58 3.37
N TYR A 123 -10.70 2.46 2.44
CA TYR A 123 -9.86 3.59 2.04
C TYR A 123 -9.08 3.33 0.75
N TRP A 124 -9.16 4.27 -0.20
CA TRP A 124 -8.27 4.37 -1.36
C TRP A 124 -7.24 5.46 -1.10
N PRO A 125 -5.95 5.10 -0.85
CA PRO A 125 -4.91 6.11 -0.68
C PRO A 125 -4.82 7.00 -1.91
N LEU A 126 -4.79 8.33 -1.71
CA LEU A 126 -4.65 9.29 -2.81
C LEU A 126 -3.42 8.97 -3.67
N LEU A 127 -2.33 8.55 -3.04
CA LEU A 127 -1.12 8.12 -3.73
C LEU A 127 -1.37 6.96 -4.72
N LEU A 128 -2.25 6.00 -4.37
CA LEU A 128 -2.64 4.92 -5.25
C LEU A 128 -3.58 5.41 -6.36
N VAL A 129 -4.53 6.28 -6.03
CA VAL A 129 -5.46 6.85 -7.02
C VAL A 129 -4.68 7.65 -8.08
N ASP A 130 -3.70 8.46 -7.66
CA ASP A 130 -2.81 9.20 -8.56
C ASP A 130 -1.99 8.25 -9.46
N ALA A 131 -1.59 7.08 -8.95
CA ALA A 131 -0.89 6.07 -9.73
C ALA A 131 -1.81 5.37 -10.73
N VAL A 132 -3.05 5.05 -10.33
CA VAL A 132 -4.09 4.50 -11.21
C VAL A 132 -4.40 5.49 -12.33
N ASP A 133 -4.45 6.79 -12.05
CA ASP A 133 -4.74 7.83 -13.04
C ASP A 133 -3.76 7.85 -14.21
N ARG A 134 -2.53 7.36 -14.00
CA ARG A 134 -1.53 7.22 -15.07
C ARG A 134 -1.72 5.98 -15.95
N VAL A 135 -2.39 4.94 -15.44
CA VAL A 135 -2.57 3.65 -16.14
C VAL A 135 -3.99 3.51 -16.70
N ASP A 136 -4.98 3.94 -15.92
CA ASP A 136 -6.40 3.94 -16.24
C ASP A 136 -7.07 5.21 -15.65
N PRO A 137 -7.08 6.33 -16.40
CA PRO A 137 -7.70 7.58 -15.96
C PRO A 137 -9.20 7.46 -15.66
N VAL A 138 -9.90 6.55 -16.35
CA VAL A 138 -11.34 6.35 -16.16
C VAL A 138 -11.61 5.70 -14.82
N LEU A 139 -10.87 4.64 -14.49
CA LEU A 139 -10.95 4.02 -13.18
C LEU A 139 -10.56 4.99 -12.06
N ALA A 140 -9.51 5.79 -12.24
CA ALA A 140 -9.13 6.79 -11.24
C ALA A 140 -10.23 7.82 -10.98
N ALA A 141 -10.91 8.30 -12.03
CA ALA A 141 -12.06 9.19 -11.87
C ALA A 141 -13.20 8.53 -11.08
N GLN A 142 -13.50 7.26 -11.35
CA GLN A 142 -14.50 6.49 -10.57
C GLN A 142 -14.08 6.35 -9.11
N LEU A 143 -12.82 6.01 -8.85
CA LEU A 143 -12.28 5.89 -7.48
C LEU A 143 -12.37 7.22 -6.72
N ARG A 144 -12.10 8.35 -7.38
CA ARG A 144 -12.27 9.69 -6.78
C ARG A 144 -13.74 9.99 -6.47
N ALA A 145 -14.67 9.60 -7.35
CA ALA A 145 -16.10 9.78 -7.13
C ALA A 145 -16.66 8.92 -5.98
N HIS A 146 -16.09 7.73 -5.74
CA HIS A 146 -16.50 6.80 -4.69
C HIS A 146 -15.69 6.90 -3.39
N GLY A 147 -14.51 7.53 -3.43
CA GLY A 147 -13.52 7.53 -2.36
C GLY A 147 -13.54 8.76 -1.45
N THR A 148 -14.35 9.77 -1.73
CA THR A 148 -14.59 10.88 -0.80
C THR A 148 -15.49 10.36 0.33
N PRO A 149 -15.03 10.27 1.59
CA PRO A 149 -15.97 10.28 2.68
C PRO A 149 -16.73 11.60 2.54
N ALA A 150 -18.05 11.54 2.37
CA ALA A 150 -18.87 12.71 2.62
C ALA A 150 -18.50 13.21 4.02
N ASP A 151 -18.19 14.51 4.14
CA ASP A 151 -18.12 15.19 5.43
C ASP A 151 -19.29 14.70 6.30
N SER A 152 -18.99 13.86 7.30
CA SER A 152 -19.94 13.29 8.26
C SER A 152 -19.36 13.43 9.66
#